data_AF-A0A8J7U965-F1
#
_entry.id   AF-A0A8J7U965-F1
#
_cell.length_a   1.000
_cell.length_b   1.000
_cell.length_c   1.000
_cell.angle_alpha   90.00
_cell.angle_beta   90.00
_cell.angle_gamma   90.00
#
_symmetry.space_group_name_H-M   'P 1'
#
loop_
_entity.id
_entity.type
_entity.pdbx_description
1 polymer ?
#
loop_
_entity_poly.entity_id
_entity_poly.type
_entity_poly.pdbx_seq_one_letter_code
_entity_poly.pdbx_strand_id
1 'polypeptide(L)' 'TMDIHGTMPFGTPSDVRREVAERMRTVGYDGGLIIHSRSELADTPAENVLALVEAVKRYGRYAARYP' A
#
# COMPACT_ATOMS: atom_id res chain seq x y z
N THR A 1 2.35 -6.88 5.25
CA THR A 1 3.10 -5.70 5.71
C THR A 1 3.84 -5.09 4.53
N MET A 2 3.91 -3.76 4.38
CA MET A 2 4.69 -3.11 3.32
C MET A 2 6.10 -2.77 3.81
N ASP A 3 7.05 -2.68 2.89
CA ASP A 3 8.38 -2.14 3.19
C ASP A 3 8.36 -0.60 3.25
N ILE A 4 8.53 -0.09 4.46
CA ILE A 4 8.54 1.35 4.76
C ILE A 4 9.94 1.96 4.77
N HIS A 5 11.00 1.15 4.78
CA HIS A 5 12.39 1.63 4.81
C HIS A 5 13.08 1.48 3.44
N GLY A 6 12.53 0.66 2.54
CA GLY A 6 12.96 0.54 1.15
C GLY A 6 12.06 1.33 0.20
N THR A 7 10.90 0.76 -0.13
CA THR A 7 10.03 1.23 -1.23
C THR A 7 9.45 2.63 -1.01
N MET A 8 9.10 2.97 0.23
CA MET A 8 8.50 4.28 0.54
C MET A 8 9.50 5.45 0.42
N PRO A 9 10.70 5.41 1.03
CA PRO A 9 11.67 6.52 0.93
C PRO A 9 12.47 6.52 -0.38
N PHE A 10 12.84 5.35 -0.91
CA PHE A 10 13.80 5.26 -2.02
C PHE A 10 13.19 4.77 -3.35
N GLY A 11 11.95 4.27 -3.33
CA GLY A 11 11.26 3.79 -4.52
C GLY A 11 10.59 4.90 -5.33
N THR A 12 10.10 4.55 -6.52
CA THR A 12 9.25 5.43 -7.31
C THR A 12 7.77 5.25 -6.94
N PRO A 13 6.89 6.22 -7.28
CA PRO A 13 5.45 6.06 -7.11
C PRO A 13 4.89 4.79 -7.78
N SER A 14 5.51 4.35 -8.89
CA SER A 14 5.14 3.12 -9.59
C SER A 14 5.53 1.87 -8.79
N ASP A 15 6.68 1.89 -8.10
CA ASP A 15 7.11 0.79 -7.23
C ASP A 15 6.18 0.65 -6.03
N VAL A 16 5.78 1.77 -5.42
CA VAL A 16 4.79 1.80 -4.33
C VAL A 16 3.47 1.18 -4.79
N ARG A 17 2.95 1.57 -5.96
CA ARG A 17 1.70 1.00 -6.50
C ARG A 17 1.81 -0.51 -6.74
N ARG A 18 2.97 -0.97 -7.26
CA ARG A 18 3.23 -2.38 -7.54
C ARG A 18 3.25 -3.19 -6.26
N GLU A 19 3.96 -2.74 -5.24
CA GLU A 19 4.01 -3.43 -3.95
C GLU A 19 2.62 -3.48 -3.30
N VAL A 20 1.86 -2.37 -3.29
CA VAL A 20 0.50 -2.37 -2.74
C VAL A 20 -0.39 -3.39 -3.46
N ALA A 21 -0.35 -3.44 -4.80
CA ALA A 21 -1.13 -4.40 -5.57
C ALA A 21 -0.73 -5.85 -5.25
N GLU A 22 0.56 -6.12 -5.11
CA GLU A 22 1.08 -7.44 -4.74
C GLU A 22 0.64 -7.85 -3.33
N ARG A 23 0.74 -6.96 -2.35
CA ARG A 23 0.30 -7.23 -0.96
C ARG A 23 -1.20 -7.44 -0.87
N MET A 24 -1.99 -6.65 -1.59
CA MET A 24 -3.46 -6.83 -1.64
C MET A 24 -3.82 -8.18 -2.26
N ARG A 25 -3.10 -8.61 -3.30
CA ARG A 25 -3.33 -9.91 -3.95
C ARG A 25 -2.90 -11.10 -3.10
N THR A 26 -1.79 -10.98 -2.38
CA THR A 26 -1.19 -12.12 -1.64
C THR A 26 -1.66 -12.22 -0.20
N VAL A 27 -1.81 -11.09 0.49
CA VAL A 27 -2.15 -11.03 1.91
C VAL A 27 -3.59 -10.57 2.13
N GLY A 28 -4.10 -9.67 1.28
CA GLY A 28 -5.45 -9.10 1.40
C GLY A 28 -6.54 -9.85 0.64
N TYR A 29 -6.29 -11.08 0.17
CA TYR A 29 -7.16 -11.79 -0.79
C TYR A 29 -8.57 -12.09 -0.24
N ASP A 30 -8.70 -12.32 1.07
CA ASP A 30 -9.98 -12.52 1.79
C ASP A 30 -10.26 -11.34 2.74
N GLY A 31 -9.49 -10.28 2.57
CA GLY A 31 -9.51 -9.11 3.41
C GLY A 31 -8.73 -9.17 4.71
N GLY A 32 -9.06 -8.23 5.60
CA GLY A 32 -8.36 -8.05 6.87
C GLY A 32 -6.96 -7.43 6.77
N LEU A 33 -6.48 -7.05 5.57
CA LEU A 33 -5.17 -6.40 5.43
C LEU A 33 -5.25 -4.92 5.84
N ILE A 34 -4.60 -4.60 6.96
CA ILE A 34 -4.34 -3.24 7.40
C ILE A 34 -2.91 -2.85 6.97
N ILE A 35 -2.79 -1.77 6.21
CA ILE A 35 -1.50 -1.16 5.89
C ILE A 35 -1.28 0.00 6.88
N HIS A 36 -0.19 -0.09 7.64
CA HIS A 36 0.24 0.96 8.55
C HIS A 36 1.76 1.14 8.46
N SER A 37 2.25 2.33 8.80
CA SER A 37 3.69 2.57 8.99
C SER A 37 4.11 2.19 10.40
N ARG A 38 5.23 1.46 10.54
CA ARG A 38 5.81 1.13 11.87
C ARG A 38 6.64 2.27 12.46
N SER A 39 7.00 3.25 11.64
CA SER A 39 7.79 4.43 12.00
C SER A 39 7.22 5.68 11.33
N GLU A 40 7.77 6.83 11.70
CA GLU A 40 7.54 8.09 11.00
C GLU A 40 8.01 7.98 9.53
N LEU A 41 7.27 8.63 8.63
CA LEU A 41 7.53 8.67 7.19
C LEU A 41 8.36 9.91 6.80
N ALA A 42 9.23 10.40 7.68
CA ALA A 42 9.94 11.68 7.52
C ALA A 42 10.74 11.77 6.21
N ASP A 43 11.37 10.67 5.79
CA ASP A 43 12.18 10.59 4.55
C ASP A 43 11.39 10.13 3.33
N THR A 44 10.06 10.07 3.41
CA THR A 44 9.20 9.61 2.32
C THR A 44 8.70 10.78 1.46
N PRO A 45 8.99 10.81 0.15
CA PRO A 45 8.44 11.80 -0.76
C PRO A 45 6.90 11.81 -0.75
N ALA A 46 6.30 13.00 -0.86
CA ALA A 46 4.84 13.15 -0.84
C ALA A 46 4.15 12.36 -1.97
N GLU A 47 4.79 12.24 -3.13
CA GLU A 47 4.27 11.48 -4.27
C GLU A 47 4.14 9.99 -3.95
N ASN A 48 5.04 9.44 -3.14
CA ASN A 48 5.00 8.05 -2.72
C ASN A 48 3.87 7.81 -1.71
N VAL A 49 3.64 8.76 -0.80
CA VAL A 49 2.49 8.72 0.12
C VAL A 49 1.17 8.79 -0.67
N LEU A 50 1.08 9.70 -1.64
CA LEU A 50 -0.10 9.80 -2.50
C LEU A 50 -0.33 8.53 -3.32
N ALA A 51 0.74 7.98 -3.91
CA ALA A 51 0.68 6.72 -4.66
C ALA A 51 0.20 5.55 -3.80
N LEU A 52 0.63 5.49 -2.53
CA LEU A 52 0.15 4.52 -1.56
C LEU A 52 -1.36 4.67 -1.33
N VAL A 53 -1.83 5.88 -0.99
CA VAL A 53 -3.24 6.15 -0.73
C VAL A 53 -4.10 5.83 -1.94
N GLU A 54 -3.68 6.24 -3.14
CA GLU A 54 -4.35 5.94 -4.40
C GLU A 54 -4.42 4.44 -4.68
N ALA A 55 -3.31 3.73 -4.50
CA ALA A 55 -3.24 2.30 -4.71
C ALA A 55 -4.15 1.55 -3.73
N VAL A 56 -4.17 1.92 -2.45
CA VAL A 56 -5.07 1.32 -1.46
C VAL A 56 -6.53 1.58 -1.81
N LYS A 57 -6.91 2.79 -2.23
CA LYS A 57 -8.29 3.07 -2.68
C LYS A 57 -8.67 2.30 -3.95
N ARG A 58 -7.69 2.02 -4.82
CA ARG A 58 -7.90 1.27 -6.06
C ARG A 58 -8.06 -0.23 -5.82
N TYR A 59 -7.15 -0.82 -5.05
CA TYR A 59 -7.04 -2.27 -4.88
C TYR A 59 -7.65 -2.80 -3.58
N GLY A 60 -7.78 -1.95 -2.55
CA GLY A 60 -8.38 -2.30 -1.26
C GLY A 60 -9.91 -2.19 -1.23
N ARG A 61 -10.56 -1.96 -2.39
CA ARG A 61 -12.00 -2.11 -2.49
C ARG A 61 -12.34 -3.60 -2.50
N TYR A 62 -12.88 -4.07 -1.39
CA TYR A 62 -13.59 -5.34 -1.36
C TYR A 62 -14.70 -5.30 -2.41
N ALA A 63 -14.79 -6.32 -3.25
CA ALA A 63 -16.07 -6.64 -3.85
C ALA A 63 -17.01 -6.85 -2.66
N ALA A 64 -17.96 -5.94 -2.45
CA ALA A 64 -18.90 -6.01 -1.34
C ALA A 64 -19.59 -7.38 -1.42
N ARG A 65 -19.08 -8.35 -0.66
CA ARG A 65 -19.62 -9.67 -0.58
C ARG A 65 -19.81 -9.99 0.89
N TYR A 66 -20.87 -9.41 1.43
CA TYR A 66 -21.72 -10.12 2.36
C TYR A 66 -23.19 -9.88 1.95
N PRO A 67 -23.98 -10.96 1.75
CA PRO A 67 -25.42 -10.90 1.50
C PRO A 67 -26.22 -10.41 2.70
#